data_AF-A0A0B1TBW1-F1
#
_entry.id   AF-A0A0B1TBW1-F1
#
_cell.length_a   1.000
_cell.length_b   1.000
_cell.length_c   1.000
_cell.angle_alpha   90.00
_cell.angle_beta   90.00
_cell.angle_gamma   90.00
#
_symmetry.space_group_name_H-M   'P 1'
#
loop_
_entity.id
_entity.type
_entity.pdbx_description
1 polymer ?
#
loop_
_entity_poly.entity_id
_entity_poly.type
_entity_poly.pdbx_seq_one_letter_code
_entity_poly.pdbx_strand_id
1 'polypeptide(L)'
;FQRFYEAIKETHPEFEIVLVSRDKEADALFEYYDEHMGDWAFIPFGDPKIEELLEKYQARSIPGMRIIKPDGSIVVKDARTEIQEKAAEDPEALFEEWEAFYM
;
A
#
# COMPACT_ATOMS: atom_id res chain seq x y z
N PHE A 1 6.75 6.28 3.17
CA PHE A 1 5.51 5.97 2.42
C PHE A 1 4.58 7.15 2.38
N GLN A 2 4.29 7.80 3.52
CA GLN A 2 3.43 9.00 3.57
C GLN A 2 3.83 10.07 2.54
N ARG A 3 5.09 10.55 2.54
CA ARG A 3 5.55 11.55 1.56
C ARG A 3 5.36 11.15 0.10
N PHE A 4 5.63 9.88 -0.22
CA PHE A 4 5.42 9.36 -1.57
C PHE A 4 3.92 9.37 -1.91
N TYR A 5 3.10 8.84 -1.02
CA TYR A 5 1.66 8.78 -1.22
C TYR A 5 1.05 10.18 -1.38
N GLU A 6 1.40 11.13 -0.53
CA GLU A 6 0.91 12.52 -0.61
C GLU A 6 1.31 13.17 -1.94
N ALA A 7 2.57 12.99 -2.37
CA ALA A 7 3.04 13.53 -3.64
C ALA A 7 2.27 12.95 -4.84
N ILE A 8 2.07 11.63 -4.87
CA ILE A 8 1.34 10.97 -5.97
C ILE A 8 -0.15 11.28 -5.91
N LYS A 9 -0.76 11.31 -4.73
CA LYS A 9 -2.21 11.56 -4.56
C LYS A 9 -2.62 12.96 -5.03
N GLU A 10 -1.70 13.92 -5.02
CA GLU A 10 -1.94 15.29 -5.50
C GLU A 10 -2.19 15.32 -7.02
N THR A 11 -1.45 14.54 -7.80
CA THR A 11 -1.55 14.47 -9.27
C THR A 11 -2.41 13.31 -9.77
N HIS A 12 -2.46 12.21 -9.01
CA HIS A 12 -3.16 10.95 -9.33
C HIS A 12 -4.16 10.59 -8.22
N PRO A 13 -5.31 11.27 -8.14
CA PRO A 13 -6.30 11.06 -7.07
C PRO A 13 -6.90 9.65 -7.03
N GLU A 14 -6.82 8.90 -8.14
CA GLU A 14 -7.22 7.49 -8.27
C GLU A 14 -6.28 6.51 -7.55
N PHE A 15 -5.04 6.90 -7.28
CA PHE A 15 -4.08 6.06 -6.57
C PHE A 15 -4.45 5.98 -5.09
N GLU A 16 -4.49 4.78 -4.52
CA GLU A 16 -4.87 4.58 -3.12
C GLU A 16 -3.98 3.53 -2.46
N ILE A 17 -3.66 3.75 -1.18
CA ILE A 17 -3.03 2.76 -0.33
C ILE A 17 -4.10 2.20 0.61
N VAL A 18 -4.18 0.87 0.70
CA VAL A 18 -5.08 0.20 1.64
C VAL A 18 -4.25 -0.58 2.64
N LEU A 19 -4.27 -0.15 3.90
CA LEU A 19 -3.68 -0.93 4.99
C LEU A 19 -4.48 -2.21 5.20
N VAL A 20 -3.77 -3.34 5.14
CA VAL A 20 -4.26 -4.65 5.61
C VAL A 20 -3.45 -5.01 6.85
N SER A 21 -4.02 -4.73 8.03
CA SER A 21 -3.34 -4.98 9.30
C SER A 21 -3.28 -6.47 9.65
N ARG A 22 -2.24 -6.85 10.39
CA ARG A 22 -2.07 -8.16 11.03
C ARG A 22 -2.09 -8.08 12.56
N ASP A 23 -2.45 -6.92 13.08
CA ASP A 23 -2.55 -6.71 14.51
C ASP A 23 -3.60 -7.65 15.09
N LYS A 24 -3.34 -8.09 16.32
CA LYS A 24 -4.21 -9.04 17.02
C LYS A 24 -5.35 -8.36 17.78
N GLU A 25 -5.25 -7.05 17.96
CA GLU A 25 -6.19 -6.24 18.72
C GLU A 25 -6.49 -4.95 17.94
N ALA A 26 -7.73 -4.47 18.04
CA ALA A 26 -8.17 -3.27 17.33
C ALA A 26 -7.39 -2.02 17.78
N ASP A 27 -7.11 -1.89 19.07
CA ASP A 27 -6.40 -0.73 19.62
C ASP A 27 -5.00 -0.60 19.01
N ALA A 28 -4.30 -1.71 18.80
CA ALA A 28 -2.98 -1.71 18.17
C ALA A 28 -3.03 -1.24 16.71
N LEU A 29 -4.08 -1.61 15.97
CA LEU A 29 -4.32 -1.09 14.61
C LEU A 29 -4.55 0.42 14.64
N PHE A 30 -5.41 0.90 15.55
CA PHE A 30 -5.73 2.31 15.64
C PHE A 30 -4.54 3.16 16.08
N GLU A 31 -3.77 2.71 17.07
CA GLU A 31 -2.51 3.37 17.48
C GLU A 31 -1.53 3.43 16.32
N TYR A 32 -1.32 2.32 15.60
CA TYR A 32 -0.43 2.30 14.43
C TYR A 32 -0.92 3.24 13.32
N TYR A 33 -2.22 3.26 13.07
CA TYR A 33 -2.84 4.14 12.08
C TYR A 33 -2.62 5.61 12.47
N ASP A 34 -2.96 6.00 13.68
CA ASP A 34 -2.85 7.39 14.16
C ASP A 34 -1.40 7.90 14.14
N GLU A 35 -0.44 7.04 14.52
CA GLU A 35 0.97 7.44 14.63
C GLU A 35 1.74 7.43 13.30
N HIS A 36 1.37 6.56 12.35
CA HIS A 36 2.24 6.23 11.21
C HIS A 36 1.58 6.38 9.83
N MET A 37 0.29 6.69 9.76
CA MET A 37 -0.45 6.66 8.49
C MET A 37 -0.84 8.03 7.96
N GLY A 38 -0.72 8.19 6.64
CA GLY A 38 -1.35 9.29 5.93
C GLY A 38 -2.86 9.08 5.82
N ASP A 39 -3.57 10.00 5.17
CA ASP A 39 -5.02 9.96 4.88
C ASP A 39 -5.44 8.81 3.91
N TRP A 40 -4.74 7.67 3.94
CA TRP A 40 -5.05 6.50 3.13
C TRP A 40 -6.00 5.54 3.83
N ALA A 41 -6.63 4.64 3.07
CA ALA A 41 -7.64 3.74 3.60
C ALA A 41 -7.05 2.58 4.43
N PHE A 42 -7.87 1.96 5.26
CA PHE A 42 -7.55 0.72 5.96
C PHE A 42 -8.76 -0.22 5.99
N ILE A 43 -8.51 -1.52 6.11
CA ILE A 43 -9.57 -2.50 6.33
C ILE A 43 -9.89 -2.55 7.83
N PRO A 44 -11.16 -2.39 8.24
CA PRO A 44 -11.55 -2.47 9.65
C PRO A 44 -11.08 -3.76 10.32
N PHE A 45 -10.67 -3.65 11.58
CA PHE A 45 -10.26 -4.80 12.38
C PHE A 45 -11.36 -5.89 12.40
N GLY A 46 -10.94 -7.15 12.27
CA GLY A 46 -11.85 -8.30 12.28
C GLY A 46 -12.64 -8.52 10.99
N ASP A 47 -12.45 -7.71 9.95
CA ASP A 47 -13.05 -7.97 8.64
C ASP A 47 -12.45 -9.26 8.03
N PRO A 48 -13.28 -10.24 7.61
CA PRO A 48 -12.79 -11.50 7.06
C PRO A 48 -11.95 -11.33 5.79
N LYS A 49 -12.10 -10.21 5.06
CA LYS A 49 -11.28 -9.90 3.88
C LYS A 49 -9.80 -9.77 4.21
N ILE A 50 -9.44 -9.46 5.45
CA ILE A 50 -8.04 -9.37 5.86
C ILE A 50 -7.34 -10.70 5.57
N GLU A 51 -7.88 -11.81 6.06
CA GLU A 51 -7.30 -13.14 5.84
C GLU A 51 -7.29 -13.51 4.35
N GLU A 52 -8.39 -13.25 3.64
CA GLU A 52 -8.51 -13.52 2.20
C GLU A 52 -7.44 -12.79 1.38
N LEU A 53 -7.18 -11.51 1.67
CA LEU A 53 -6.20 -10.70 0.94
C LEU A 53 -4.77 -11.10 1.29
N LEU A 54 -4.49 -11.42 2.56
CA LEU A 54 -3.17 -11.88 2.99
C LEU A 54 -2.81 -13.21 2.31
N GLU A 55 -3.77 -14.13 2.20
CA GLU A 55 -3.60 -15.38 1.47
C GLU A 55 -3.45 -15.15 -0.04
N LYS A 56 -4.40 -14.42 -0.65
CA LYS A 56 -4.44 -14.15 -2.09
C LYS A 56 -3.14 -13.52 -2.60
N TYR A 57 -2.61 -12.54 -1.87
CA TYR A 57 -1.39 -11.83 -2.26
C TYR A 57 -0.11 -12.42 -1.68
N GLN A 58 -0.22 -13.58 -1.02
CA GLN A 58 0.91 -14.29 -0.41
C GLN A 58 1.75 -13.34 0.47
N ALA A 59 1.08 -12.45 1.19
CA ALA A 59 1.75 -11.66 2.20
C ALA A 59 2.21 -12.67 3.26
N ARG A 60 3.51 -12.82 3.47
CA ARG A 60 4.05 -13.79 4.45
C ARG A 60 4.84 -13.09 5.54
N SER A 61 5.57 -12.03 5.19
CA SER A 61 6.34 -11.18 6.09
C SER A 61 5.74 -9.78 6.18
N ILE A 62 6.04 -9.11 7.29
CA ILE A 62 5.75 -7.68 7.50
C ILE A 62 7.06 -6.93 7.83
N PRO A 63 7.17 -5.64 7.47
CA PRO A 63 6.25 -4.89 6.60
C PRO A 63 6.36 -5.34 5.12
N GLY A 64 5.27 -5.25 4.37
CA GLY A 64 5.23 -5.60 2.94
C GLY A 64 4.21 -4.77 2.18
N MET A 65 4.52 -4.46 0.91
CA MET A 65 3.65 -3.67 0.03
C MET A 65 3.60 -4.31 -1.37
N ARG A 66 2.42 -4.25 -2.00
CA ARG A 66 2.17 -4.77 -3.35
C ARG A 66 1.41 -3.70 -4.14
N ILE A 67 1.76 -3.53 -5.40
CA ILE A 67 0.92 -2.77 -6.34
C ILE A 67 0.03 -3.77 -7.08
N ILE A 68 -1.26 -3.49 -7.03
CA ILE A 68 -2.32 -4.37 -7.51
C ILE A 68 -3.15 -3.60 -8.54
N LYS A 69 -3.45 -4.24 -9.66
CA LYS A 69 -4.35 -3.70 -10.69
C LYS A 69 -5.83 -3.87 -10.30
N PRO A 70 -6.76 -3.13 -10.93
CA PRO A 70 -8.20 -3.29 -10.71
C PRO A 70 -8.73 -4.72 -10.87
N ASP A 71 -8.08 -5.56 -11.70
CA ASP A 71 -8.43 -6.97 -11.87
C ASP A 71 -7.93 -7.88 -10.71
N GLY A 72 -7.18 -7.32 -9.77
CA GLY A 72 -6.61 -8.02 -8.63
C GLY A 72 -5.29 -8.72 -8.92
N SER A 73 -4.65 -8.49 -10.07
CA SER A 73 -3.30 -9.00 -10.37
C SER A 73 -2.21 -8.15 -9.72
N ILE A 74 -1.14 -8.80 -9.26
CA ILE A 74 0.04 -8.10 -8.70
C ILE A 74 0.96 -7.70 -9.85
N VAL A 75 1.29 -6.42 -9.93
CA VAL A 75 2.31 -5.91 -10.88
C VAL A 75 3.63 -5.65 -10.21
N VAL A 76 3.63 -5.23 -8.95
CA VAL A 76 4.85 -5.00 -8.18
C VAL A 76 4.80 -5.79 -6.89
N LYS A 77 5.79 -6.68 -6.71
CA LYS A 77 5.88 -7.55 -5.54
C LYS A 77 6.61 -6.93 -4.37
N ASP A 78 7.45 -5.92 -4.55
CA ASP A 78 8.16 -5.28 -3.44
C ASP A 78 8.21 -3.76 -3.59
N ALA A 79 7.02 -3.18 -3.68
CA ALA A 79 6.84 -1.73 -3.83
C ALA A 79 7.49 -0.96 -2.67
N ARG A 80 7.61 -1.59 -1.50
CA ARG A 80 8.27 -1.02 -0.33
C ARG A 80 9.72 -0.66 -0.65
N THR A 81 10.45 -1.61 -1.23
CA THR A 81 11.87 -1.43 -1.59
C THR A 81 12.00 -0.44 -2.74
N GLU A 82 11.14 -0.52 -3.76
CA GLU A 82 11.16 0.44 -4.88
C GLU A 82 10.93 1.88 -4.42
N ILE A 83 9.97 2.13 -3.52
CA ILE A 83 9.77 3.46 -2.93
C ILE A 83 11.02 3.92 -2.16
N GLN A 84 11.67 3.03 -1.41
CA GLN A 84 12.86 3.38 -0.63
C GLN A 84 14.07 3.73 -1.50
N GLU A 85 14.23 3.04 -2.63
CA GLU A 85 15.39 3.17 -3.50
C GLU A 85 15.21 4.24 -4.58
N LYS A 86 13.99 4.41 -5.10
CA LYS A 86 13.74 5.22 -6.32
C LYS A 86 12.93 6.49 -6.06
N ALA A 87 12.01 6.48 -5.10
CA ALA A 87 11.06 7.59 -4.92
C ALA A 87 11.63 8.81 -4.17
N ALA A 88 12.89 8.77 -3.73
CA ALA A 88 13.47 9.82 -2.89
C ALA A 88 13.70 11.13 -3.66
N GLU A 89 14.09 11.03 -4.93
CA GLU A 89 14.37 12.18 -5.79
C GLU A 89 13.20 12.50 -6.71
N ASP A 90 12.58 11.47 -7.29
CA ASP A 90 11.48 11.61 -8.25
C ASP A 90 10.41 10.54 -8.01
N PRO A 91 9.41 10.82 -7.15
CA PRO A 91 8.32 9.89 -6.89
C PRO A 91 7.45 9.67 -8.13
N GLU A 92 7.30 10.68 -8.98
CA GLU A 92 6.45 10.63 -10.18
C GLU A 92 7.02 9.65 -11.21
N ALA A 93 8.34 9.69 -11.44
CA ALA A 93 9.00 8.75 -12.34
C ALA A 93 8.79 7.28 -11.91
N LEU A 94 8.83 7.00 -10.59
CA LEU A 94 8.50 5.65 -10.10
C LEU A 94 7.03 5.30 -10.35
N PHE A 95 6.12 6.26 -10.18
CA PHE A 95 4.70 6.02 -10.43
C PHE A 95 4.42 5.76 -11.92
N GLU A 96 5.06 6.50 -12.83
CA GLU A 96 5.00 6.27 -14.28
C GLU A 96 5.49 4.85 -14.66
N GLU A 97 6.57 4.36 -14.02
CA GLU A 97 7.02 2.98 -14.18
C GLU A 97 5.93 1.97 -13.80
N TRP A 98 5.14 2.26 -12.76
CA TRP A 98 4.03 1.41 -12.34
C TRP A 98 2.82 1.54 -13.25
N GLU A 99 2.49 2.74 -13.70
CA GLU A 99 1.40 3.00 -14.66
C GLU A 99 1.63 2.28 -15.99
N ALA A 100 2.88 2.14 -16.42
CA ALA A 100 3.22 1.39 -17.62
C ALA A 100 2.75 -0.08 -17.59
N PHE A 101 2.43 -0.66 -16.41
CA PHE A 101 1.83 -2.00 -16.32
C PHE A 101 0.32 -2.04 -16.64
N TYR A 102 -0.32 -0.88 -16.80
CA TYR A 102 -1.75 -0.73 -17.10
C TYR A 102 -2.03 -0.44 -18.58
N MET A 103 -1.04 0.04 -19.32
CA MET A 103 -1.10 0.29 -20.78
C MET A 103 -0.82 -0.98 -21.59
#